data_AF-A0AAN4Z9H7-F1
#
_entry.id   AF-A0AAN4Z9H7-F1
#
_cell.length_a   1.000
_cell.length_b   1.000
_cell.length_c   1.000
_cell.angle_alpha   90.00
_cell.angle_beta   90.00
_cell.angle_gamma   90.00
#
_symmetry.space_group_name_H-M   'P 1'
#
loop_
_entity.id
_entity.type
_entity.pdbx_description
1 polymer ?
#
loop_
_entity_poly.entity_id
_entity_poly.type
_entity_poly.pdbx_seq_one_letter_code
_entity_poly.pdbx_strand_id
1 'polypeptide(L)'
;MIVPYSLLLLFFIPSSFTQSTTTTIAPSCAEVSWLDWSSWTTCSDSCGSCGIRTRTRVCLFSSSSCSCPGDGLGVEYCNVSVCRYPRQSCCNSMRVTTVNGIFACQS
;
A
#
# COMPACT_ATOMS: atom_id res chain seq x y z
N MET A 1 57.39 -10.53 14.58
CA MET A 1 57.67 -11.52 13.51
C MET A 1 57.00 -10.94 12.26
N ILE A 2 57.52 -9.97 11.50
CA ILE A 2 58.62 -10.00 10.50
C ILE A 2 58.80 -11.41 9.93
N VAL A 3 58.49 -11.73 8.66
CA VAL A 3 59.00 -11.26 7.34
C VAL A 3 58.11 -11.87 6.21
N PRO A 4 58.33 -11.67 4.88
CA PRO A 4 58.20 -10.43 4.10
C PRO A 4 57.50 -10.67 2.72
N TYR A 5 57.38 -9.58 1.96
CA TYR A 5 56.97 -9.42 0.56
C TYR A 5 57.30 -10.53 -0.46
N SER A 6 56.35 -10.75 -1.38
CA SER A 6 56.64 -10.98 -2.82
C SER A 6 55.67 -10.16 -3.67
N LEU A 7 56.22 -9.19 -4.40
CA LEU A 7 55.58 -8.35 -5.41
C LEU A 7 55.35 -9.11 -6.73
N LEU A 8 54.56 -8.49 -7.63
CA LEU A 8 54.38 -8.74 -9.10
C LEU A 8 53.22 -9.71 -9.42
N LEU A 9 52.21 -9.41 -10.25
CA LEU A 9 52.06 -8.46 -11.36
C LEU A 9 50.58 -8.10 -11.58
N LEU A 10 50.39 -6.86 -12.04
CA LEU A 10 49.17 -6.34 -12.65
C LEU A 10 48.65 -7.27 -13.74
N PHE A 11 47.43 -7.78 -13.57
CA PHE A 11 46.50 -7.98 -14.68
C PHE A 11 45.11 -7.53 -14.23
N PHE A 12 44.87 -6.23 -14.43
CA PHE A 12 43.55 -5.72 -14.75
C PHE A 12 43.04 -6.49 -15.97
N ILE A 13 42.21 -7.51 -15.74
CA ILE A 13 41.20 -7.87 -16.71
C ILE A 13 39.94 -7.20 -16.19
N PRO A 14 39.47 -6.08 -16.79
CA PRO A 14 38.07 -5.75 -16.64
C PRO A 14 37.34 -6.96 -17.23
N SER A 15 36.83 -7.84 -16.38
CA SER A 15 35.88 -8.85 -16.82
C SER A 15 34.71 -8.07 -17.35
N SER A 16 34.74 -7.82 -18.66
CA SER A 16 33.69 -7.24 -19.45
C SER A 16 32.43 -8.00 -19.07
N PHE A 17 31.61 -7.33 -18.28
CA PHE A 17 30.30 -7.78 -17.90
C PHE A 17 29.50 -7.88 -19.18
N THR A 18 29.49 -9.05 -19.80
CA THR A 18 28.42 -9.41 -20.71
C THR A 18 27.44 -10.20 -19.88
N GLN A 19 26.62 -9.50 -19.07
CA GLN A 19 25.27 -10.02 -18.88
C GLN A 19 24.67 -10.06 -20.28
N SER A 20 24.63 -11.25 -20.85
CA SER A 20 23.71 -11.55 -21.92
C SER A 20 22.32 -11.30 -21.32
N THR A 21 21.78 -10.10 -21.54
CA THR A 21 20.35 -9.87 -21.52
C THR A 21 19.80 -10.69 -22.67
N THR A 22 19.62 -11.99 -22.43
CA THR A 22 18.63 -12.76 -23.13
C THR A 22 17.34 -11.99 -22.89
N THR A 23 16.91 -11.22 -23.88
CA THR A 23 15.56 -10.66 -23.91
C THR A 23 14.62 -11.84 -24.07
N THR A 24 14.44 -12.62 -23.01
CA THR A 24 13.20 -13.30 -22.77
C THR A 24 12.21 -12.15 -22.63
N ILE A 25 11.46 -11.90 -23.70
CA ILE A 25 10.31 -11.00 -23.69
C ILE A 25 9.31 -11.64 -22.72
N ALA A 26 9.57 -11.49 -21.42
CA ALA A 26 8.51 -11.52 -20.43
C ALA A 26 7.51 -10.45 -20.88
N PRO A 27 6.20 -10.71 -20.81
CA PRO A 27 5.22 -9.67 -21.09
C PRO A 27 5.54 -8.48 -20.19
N SER A 28 6.08 -7.41 -20.78
CA SER A 28 6.54 -6.27 -20.01
C SER A 28 5.31 -5.51 -19.53
N CYS A 29 5.02 -5.60 -18.24
CA CYS A 29 3.95 -4.83 -17.59
C CYS A 29 4.33 -3.34 -17.42
N ALA A 30 5.06 -2.78 -18.40
CA ALA A 30 5.50 -1.40 -18.41
C ALA A 30 4.32 -0.41 -18.51
N GLU A 31 3.18 -0.87 -19.01
CA GLU A 31 1.95 -0.08 -19.14
C GLU A 31 0.87 -0.59 -18.19
N VAL A 32 1.11 -0.43 -16.88
CA VAL A 32 0.10 -0.68 -15.84
C VAL A 32 -0.09 0.58 -15.02
N SER A 33 -1.34 1.03 -14.87
CA SER A 33 -1.66 2.24 -14.11
C SER A 33 -3.01 2.12 -13.43
N TRP A 34 -3.11 2.72 -12.25
CA TRP A 34 -4.39 2.89 -11.59
C TRP A 34 -5.09 4.12 -12.16
N LEU A 35 -6.38 3.99 -12.43
CA LEU A 35 -7.25 5.14 -12.48
C LEU A 35 -7.38 5.78 -11.10
N ASP A 36 -7.82 7.02 -11.09
CA ASP A 36 -8.20 7.69 -9.86
C ASP A 36 -9.25 6.90 -9.09
N TRP A 37 -9.16 6.99 -7.77
CA TRP A 37 -10.18 6.45 -6.90
C TRP A 37 -11.54 7.10 -7.19
N SER A 38 -12.58 6.28 -7.13
CA SER A 38 -13.94 6.78 -7.02
C SER A 38 -14.10 7.60 -5.74
N SER A 39 -15.16 8.41 -5.71
CA SER A 39 -15.66 8.96 -4.45
C SER A 39 -15.97 7.84 -3.47
N TRP A 40 -15.80 8.13 -2.19
CA TRP A 40 -16.28 7.26 -1.12
C TRP A 40 -17.80 7.13 -1.18
N THR A 41 -18.32 5.95 -0.87
CA THR A 41 -19.74 5.76 -0.61
C THR A 41 -20.16 6.50 0.65
N THR A 42 -21.47 6.68 0.80
CA THR A 42 -22.05 7.11 2.07
C THR A 42 -21.71 6.09 3.15
N CYS A 43 -21.38 6.58 4.34
CA CYS A 43 -21.13 5.73 5.49
C CYS A 43 -22.39 4.91 5.83
N SER A 44 -22.24 3.62 6.10
CA SER A 44 -23.36 2.74 6.45
C SER A 44 -23.99 3.03 7.82
N ASP A 45 -23.37 3.91 8.61
CA ASP A 45 -23.84 4.33 9.93
C ASP A 45 -23.44 5.79 10.17
N SER A 46 -23.98 6.42 11.21
CA SER A 46 -23.81 7.86 11.46
C SER A 46 -22.99 8.21 12.71
N CYS A 47 -22.55 7.22 13.50
CA CYS A 47 -21.79 7.44 14.71
C CYS A 47 -20.95 6.22 15.13
N GLY A 48 -20.11 6.43 16.14
CA GLY A 48 -19.42 5.40 16.91
C GLY A 48 -18.35 4.64 16.14
N SER A 49 -17.96 5.11 14.95
CA SER A 49 -17.18 4.31 14.00
C SER A 49 -17.81 2.93 13.73
N CYS A 50 -19.14 2.85 13.79
CA CYS A 50 -19.91 1.64 13.56
C CYS A 50 -20.14 1.38 12.08
N GLY A 51 -20.06 2.42 11.25
CA GLY A 51 -20.25 2.35 9.82
C GLY A 51 -18.96 2.16 9.05
N ILE A 52 -19.10 1.64 7.84
CA ILE A 52 -18.04 1.57 6.84
C ILE A 52 -18.43 2.38 5.60
N ARG A 53 -17.42 2.90 4.92
CA ARG A 53 -17.54 3.41 3.55
C ARG A 53 -16.51 2.77 2.66
N THR A 54 -16.84 2.66 1.39
CA THR A 54 -16.01 1.98 0.40
C THR A 54 -15.75 2.88 -0.79
N ARG A 55 -14.67 2.60 -1.51
CA ARG A 55 -14.36 3.23 -2.80
C ARG A 55 -13.66 2.21 -3.68
N THR A 56 -13.73 2.42 -4.98
CA THR A 56 -13.07 1.53 -5.94
C THR A 56 -12.17 2.32 -6.88
N ARG A 57 -11.20 1.64 -7.47
CA ARG A 57 -10.40 2.14 -8.58
C ARG A 57 -10.22 1.04 -9.60
N VAL A 58 -10.01 1.41 -10.85
CA VAL A 58 -9.83 0.46 -11.95
C VAL A 58 -8.37 0.42 -12.33
N CYS A 59 -7.84 -0.79 -12.50
CA CYS A 59 -6.50 -1.01 -13.02
C CYS A 59 -6.54 -1.04 -14.55
N LEU A 60 -5.74 -0.20 -15.18
CA LEU A 60 -5.49 -0.23 -16.62
C LEU A 60 -4.21 -1.01 -16.90
N PHE A 61 -4.28 -1.95 -17.83
CA PHE A 61 -3.14 -2.73 -18.29
C PHE A 61 -3.33 -3.17 -19.74
N SER A 62 -2.21 -3.29 -20.47
CA SER A 62 -2.22 -3.68 -21.89
C SER A 62 -2.24 -5.20 -22.12
N SER A 63 -1.81 -6.00 -21.14
CA SER A 63 -1.79 -7.46 -21.20
C SER A 63 -2.54 -8.07 -20.03
N SER A 64 -3.36 -9.09 -20.29
CA SER A 64 -4.06 -9.86 -19.25
C SER A 64 -3.13 -10.62 -18.30
N SER A 65 -1.84 -10.73 -18.65
CA SER A 65 -0.81 -11.26 -17.76
C SER A 65 -0.31 -10.26 -16.70
N CYS A 66 -0.76 -9.01 -16.77
CA CYS A 66 -0.37 -7.93 -15.89
C CYS A 66 -1.48 -7.56 -14.90
N SER A 67 -1.08 -7.05 -13.73
CA SER A 67 -1.98 -6.55 -12.70
C SER A 67 -1.36 -5.35 -11.99
N CYS A 68 -2.21 -4.47 -11.46
CA CYS A 68 -1.74 -3.36 -10.65
C CYS A 68 -1.39 -3.83 -9.24
N PRO A 69 -0.32 -3.29 -8.64
CA PRO A 69 -0.02 -3.57 -7.24
C PRO A 69 -1.06 -2.94 -6.30
N GLY A 70 -1.48 -3.73 -5.30
CA GLY A 70 -2.43 -3.35 -4.26
C GLY A 70 -3.90 -3.58 -4.62
N ASP A 71 -4.79 -3.22 -3.71
CA ASP A 71 -6.22 -3.50 -3.86
C ASP A 71 -6.93 -2.47 -4.73
N GLY A 72 -7.91 -2.95 -5.49
CA GLY A 72 -8.87 -2.11 -6.22
C GLY A 72 -10.03 -1.60 -5.35
N LEU A 73 -10.15 -2.11 -4.12
CA LEU A 73 -11.20 -1.78 -3.16
C LEU A 73 -10.57 -1.15 -1.92
N GLY A 74 -11.01 0.06 -1.58
CA GLY A 74 -10.72 0.70 -0.30
C GLY A 74 -11.91 0.56 0.64
N VAL A 75 -11.67 0.23 1.90
CA VAL A 75 -12.68 0.16 2.97
C VAL A 75 -12.16 0.92 4.17
N GLU A 76 -12.99 1.75 4.79
CA GLU A 76 -12.65 2.42 6.05
C GLU A 76 -13.86 2.59 6.97
N TYR A 77 -13.58 2.64 8.27
CA TYR A 77 -14.56 3.04 9.26
C TYR A 77 -14.80 4.55 9.21
N CYS A 78 -16.05 4.97 9.38
CA CYS A 78 -16.45 6.36 9.23
C CYS A 78 -17.40 6.80 10.36
N ASN A 79 -17.57 8.12 10.46
CA ASN A 79 -18.37 8.77 11.50
C ASN A 79 -17.90 8.46 12.92
N VAL A 80 -16.73 9.03 13.26
CA VAL A 80 -16.03 8.81 14.53
C VAL A 80 -16.72 9.43 15.74
N SER A 81 -17.69 10.34 15.57
CA SER A 81 -18.42 10.94 16.68
C SER A 81 -19.14 9.86 17.49
N VAL A 82 -19.01 9.88 18.82
CA VAL A 82 -19.62 8.85 19.68
C VAL A 82 -21.13 8.71 19.46
N CYS A 83 -21.62 7.47 19.46
CA CYS A 83 -23.06 7.25 19.53
C CYS A 83 -23.60 7.59 20.92
N ARG A 84 -24.86 8.06 20.96
CA ARG A 84 -25.59 8.30 22.21
C ARG A 84 -26.41 7.07 22.60
N TYR A 85 -26.76 6.98 23.88
CA TYR A 85 -27.69 5.97 24.40
C TYR A 85 -28.96 5.92 23.53
N PRO A 86 -29.50 4.73 23.20
CA PRO A 86 -29.21 3.40 23.77
C PRO A 86 -28.11 2.59 23.07
N ARG A 87 -27.40 3.17 22.10
CA ARG A 87 -26.36 2.47 21.34
C ARG A 87 -25.04 2.42 22.11
N GLN A 88 -24.19 1.43 21.80
CA GLN A 88 -22.79 1.43 22.25
C GLN A 88 -22.08 2.68 21.72
N SER A 89 -21.28 3.33 22.56
CA SER A 89 -20.61 4.60 22.19
C SER A 89 -19.66 4.44 21.00
N CYS A 90 -18.93 3.34 20.93
CA CYS A 90 -18.00 2.99 19.85
C CYS A 90 -18.15 1.51 19.47
N CYS A 91 -17.90 1.19 18.20
CA CYS A 91 -17.93 -0.16 17.62
C CYS A 91 -16.54 -0.60 17.13
N ASN A 92 -16.43 -1.84 16.61
CA ASN A 92 -15.23 -2.33 15.91
C ASN A 92 -13.93 -2.24 16.74
N SER A 93 -14.04 -2.52 18.05
CA SER A 93 -12.94 -2.44 19.03
C SER A 93 -12.35 -1.04 19.24
N MET A 94 -13.01 0.01 18.76
CA MET A 94 -12.61 1.39 19.02
C MET A 94 -13.03 1.84 20.41
N ARG A 95 -12.29 2.80 20.97
CA ARG A 95 -12.52 3.35 22.30
C ARG A 95 -12.83 4.84 22.22
N VAL A 96 -13.52 5.33 23.24
CA VAL A 96 -13.78 6.76 23.38
C VAL A 96 -12.45 7.45 23.71
N THR A 97 -12.09 8.40 22.86
CA THR A 97 -10.95 9.30 23.03
C THR A 97 -11.40 10.75 22.80
N THR A 98 -10.50 11.71 23.03
CA THR A 98 -10.76 13.13 22.79
C THR A 98 -9.91 13.61 21.61
N VAL A 99 -10.58 14.02 20.52
CA VAL A 99 -9.94 14.58 19.32
C VAL A 99 -10.43 16.01 19.16
N ASN A 100 -9.51 16.99 19.18
CA ASN A 100 -9.84 18.42 19.08
C ASN A 100 -10.93 18.87 20.09
N GLY A 101 -10.91 18.33 21.31
CA GLY A 101 -11.90 18.64 22.35
C GLY A 101 -13.26 17.94 22.21
N ILE A 102 -13.42 17.04 21.23
CA ILE A 102 -14.66 16.29 20.98
C ILE A 102 -14.44 14.81 21.31
N PHE A 103 -15.44 14.17 21.93
CA PHE A 103 -15.44 12.73 22.14
C PHE A 103 -15.62 11.99 20.80
N ALA A 104 -14.62 11.18 20.44
CA ALA A 104 -14.59 10.42 19.20
C ALA A 104 -14.13 8.99 19.45
N CYS A 105 -14.41 8.11 18.49
CA CYS A 105 -14.04 6.70 18.50
C CYS A 105 -12.81 6.48 17.64
N GLN A 106 -11.71 6.11 18.28
CA GLN A 106 -10.45 5.74 17.62
C GLN A 106 -9.83 4.52 18.32
N SER A 107 -8.92 3.84 17.62
CA SER A 107 -8.17 2.68 18.12
C SER A 107 -7.06 3.08 19.10
#